data_AF-A0A147B7L3-F1
#
_entry.id   AF-A0A147B7L3-F1
#
_cell.length_a   1.000
_cell.length_b   1.000
_cell.length_c   1.000
_cell.angle_alpha   90.00
_cell.angle_beta   90.00
_cell.angle_gamma   90.00
#
_symmetry.space_group_name_H-M   'P 1'
#
loop_
_entity.id
_entity.type
_entity.pdbx_description
1 polymer ?
#
loop_
_entity_poly.entity_id
_entity_poly.type
_entity_poly.pdbx_seq_one_letter_code
_entity_poly.pdbx_strand_id
1 'polypeptide(L)'
;ATSVDLLCQNDSECARGQRCVRHANFSSSANCESVKYCITVSRESCQCASGFTCRVRDCPRSRYECNYIGNRQTRCGGRLSPHCKPNELCGYEATGLVCIKCPCYGTHVAKCVKRDPRVPCPPNSMVFVQGNSYTCVPCASETIALT
;
A
#
# COMPACT_ATOMS: atom_id res chain seq x y z
N ALA A 1 27.68 4.71 -9.29
CA ALA A 1 26.78 4.29 -10.38
C ALA A 1 25.43 4.94 -10.12
N THR A 2 25.10 5.96 -10.91
CA THR A 2 23.82 6.69 -10.86
C THR A 2 22.71 5.76 -11.35
N SER A 3 21.77 5.40 -10.46
CA SER A 3 20.57 4.65 -10.84
C SER A 3 19.70 5.55 -11.70
N VAL A 4 19.73 5.33 -13.01
CA VAL A 4 18.72 5.91 -13.92
C VAL A 4 17.43 5.15 -13.63
N ASP A 5 16.48 5.81 -12.96
CA ASP A 5 15.10 5.34 -12.89
C ASP A 5 14.55 5.35 -14.32
N LEU A 6 14.67 4.21 -15.02
CA LEU A 6 14.11 4.04 -16.34
C LEU A 6 12.60 4.00 -16.20
N LEU A 7 11.98 5.11 -16.61
CA LEU A 7 10.58 5.15 -17.00
C LEU A 7 10.35 4.05 -18.03
N CYS A 8 9.28 3.27 -17.86
CA CYS A 8 8.92 2.17 -18.73
C CYS A 8 7.45 2.24 -19.11
N GLN A 9 7.05 1.59 -20.21
CA GLN A 9 5.63 1.38 -20.55
C GLN A 9 5.20 -0.10 -20.46
N ASN A 10 6.15 -1.03 -20.60
CA ASN A 10 5.89 -2.47 -20.51
C ASN A 10 7.15 -3.26 -20.04
N ASP A 11 6.95 -4.53 -19.66
CA ASP A 11 7.99 -5.38 -19.08
C ASP A 11 9.24 -5.58 -19.97
N SER A 12 9.10 -5.45 -21.29
CA SER A 12 10.22 -5.67 -22.22
C SER A 12 11.29 -4.58 -22.16
N GLU A 13 10.94 -3.42 -21.61
CA GLU A 13 11.84 -2.28 -21.41
C GLU A 13 12.71 -2.45 -20.15
N CYS A 14 12.48 -3.51 -19.37
CA CYS A 14 13.14 -3.74 -18.09
C CYS A 14 14.22 -4.82 -18.15
N ALA A 15 15.24 -4.68 -17.30
CA ALA A 15 16.31 -5.66 -17.22
C ALA A 15 15.77 -7.03 -16.77
N ARG A 16 16.51 -8.10 -17.06
CA ARG A 16 16.12 -9.47 -16.70
C ARG A 16 15.86 -9.58 -15.19
N GLY A 17 14.65 -10.03 -14.81
CA GLY A 17 14.22 -10.09 -13.41
C GLY A 17 13.57 -8.81 -12.88
N GLN A 18 13.33 -7.83 -13.74
CA GLN A 18 12.52 -6.64 -13.48
C GLN A 18 11.24 -6.65 -14.31
N ARG A 19 10.25 -5.85 -13.89
CA ARG A 19 8.98 -5.60 -14.59
C ARG A 19 8.65 -4.14 -14.57
N CYS A 20 7.84 -3.72 -15.55
CA CYS A 20 7.38 -2.36 -15.62
C CYS A 20 6.20 -2.15 -14.68
N VAL A 21 6.43 -1.50 -13.55
CA VAL A 21 5.42 -1.32 -12.51
C VAL A 21 4.86 0.09 -12.60
N ARG A 22 3.56 0.19 -12.89
CA ARG A 22 2.86 1.47 -12.91
C ARG A 22 2.54 1.93 -11.50
N HIS A 23 3.00 3.12 -11.14
CA HIS A 23 2.74 3.74 -9.84
C HIS A 23 1.41 4.53 -9.85
N ALA A 24 0.35 3.89 -10.37
CA ALA A 24 -0.91 4.53 -10.78
C ALA A 24 -1.64 5.35 -9.70
N ASN A 25 -1.28 5.16 -8.42
CA ASN A 25 -1.87 5.91 -7.31
C ASN A 25 -1.17 7.26 -7.05
N PHE A 26 0.04 7.50 -7.60
CA PHE A 26 0.86 8.68 -7.28
C PHE A 26 1.55 9.30 -8.50
N SER A 27 1.69 8.55 -9.58
CA SER A 27 2.26 9.05 -10.82
C SER A 27 1.59 8.40 -12.03
N SER A 28 1.52 9.15 -13.13
CA SER A 28 1.22 8.59 -14.44
C SER A 28 2.38 7.75 -14.99
N SER A 29 3.57 7.84 -14.38
CA SER A 29 4.76 7.09 -14.75
C SER A 29 4.80 5.65 -14.21
N ALA A 30 5.53 4.80 -14.93
CA ALA A 30 5.89 3.46 -14.51
C ALA A 30 7.41 3.32 -14.56
N ASN A 31 7.99 2.51 -13.67
CA ASN A 31 9.43 2.29 -13.57
C ASN A 31 9.76 0.80 -13.62
N CYS A 32 10.97 0.48 -14.10
CA CYS A 32 11.48 -0.88 -14.04
C CYS A 32 11.88 -1.26 -12.61
N GLU A 33 11.10 -2.17 -12.02
CA GLU A 33 11.29 -2.64 -10.66
C GLU A 33 11.66 -4.11 -10.63
N SER A 34 12.59 -4.50 -9.76
CA SER A 34 12.85 -5.91 -9.46
C SER A 34 11.55 -6.58 -9.07
N VAL A 35 11.22 -7.68 -9.75
CA VAL A 35 9.92 -8.35 -9.59
C VAL A 35 9.79 -8.83 -8.15
N LYS A 36 8.93 -8.13 -7.42
CA LYS A 36 8.63 -8.40 -6.02
C LYS A 36 7.12 -8.45 -5.86
N TYR A 37 6.42 -9.38 -6.51
CA TYR A 37 4.98 -9.64 -6.28
C TYR A 37 4.60 -11.11 -6.55
N CYS A 38 3.47 -11.51 -5.95
CA CYS A 38 2.89 -12.85 -5.72
C CYS A 38 3.18 -13.97 -6.73
N ILE A 39 3.36 -15.20 -6.23
CA ILE A 39 3.44 -16.43 -7.06
C ILE A 39 2.05 -16.76 -7.63
N THR A 40 0.98 -16.68 -6.81
CA THR A 40 -0.40 -16.88 -7.28
C THR A 40 -1.38 -16.13 -6.39
N VAL A 41 -2.28 -15.34 -7.00
CA VAL A 41 -3.42 -14.70 -6.34
C VAL A 41 -4.67 -15.29 -6.98
N SER A 42 -5.47 -16.07 -6.23
CA SER A 42 -6.75 -16.56 -6.71
C SER A 42 -7.89 -15.65 -6.22
N ARG A 43 -9.13 -15.96 -6.62
CA ARG A 43 -10.32 -15.26 -6.10
C ARG A 43 -10.56 -15.53 -4.61
N GLU A 44 -9.97 -16.60 -4.07
CA GLU A 44 -10.29 -17.15 -2.75
C GLU A 44 -9.08 -17.22 -1.81
N SER A 45 -7.85 -17.23 -2.33
CA SER A 45 -6.63 -17.29 -1.51
C SER A 45 -5.43 -16.63 -2.18
N CYS A 46 -4.36 -16.49 -1.41
CA CYS A 46 -3.08 -15.92 -1.82
C CYS A 46 -1.95 -16.81 -1.30
N GLN A 47 -1.12 -17.28 -2.23
CA GLN A 47 0.17 -17.86 -1.89
C GLN A 47 1.26 -16.90 -2.34
N CYS A 48 1.98 -16.39 -1.35
CA CYS A 48 3.01 -15.40 -1.55
C CYS A 48 4.38 -16.08 -1.58
N ALA A 49 5.32 -15.50 -2.35
CA ALA A 49 6.71 -15.93 -2.29
C ALA A 49 7.27 -15.74 -0.88
N SER A 50 8.34 -16.46 -0.55
CA SER A 50 9.04 -16.27 0.73
C SER A 50 9.40 -14.80 0.96
N GLY A 51 9.14 -14.30 2.16
CA GLY A 51 9.34 -12.89 2.54
C GLY A 51 8.16 -11.95 2.25
N PHE A 52 7.14 -12.40 1.51
CA PHE A 52 5.92 -11.63 1.28
C PHE A 52 4.83 -12.04 2.24
N THR A 53 3.92 -11.12 2.54
CA THR A 53 2.71 -11.45 3.29
C THR A 53 1.48 -11.11 2.49
N CYS A 54 0.49 -11.98 2.58
CA CYS A 54 -0.81 -11.71 2.01
C CYS A 54 -1.61 -10.74 2.88
N ARG A 55 -2.28 -9.82 2.20
CA ARG A 55 -3.26 -8.91 2.78
C ARG A 55 -4.58 -9.04 2.02
N VAL A 56 -5.67 -9.10 2.77
CA VAL A 56 -7.03 -9.00 2.23
C VAL A 56 -7.35 -7.53 1.98
N ARG A 57 -7.96 -7.22 0.85
CA ARG A 57 -8.45 -5.90 0.45
C ARG A 57 -9.94 -5.98 0.22
N ASP A 58 -10.64 -4.89 0.49
CA ASP A 58 -12.02 -4.73 0.04
C ASP A 58 -12.03 -4.39 -1.45
N CYS A 59 -11.76 -5.39 -2.28
CA CYS A 59 -11.71 -5.24 -3.72
C CYS A 59 -12.45 -6.37 -4.42
N PRO A 60 -13.61 -6.11 -5.06
CA PRO A 60 -14.46 -7.17 -5.63
C PRO A 60 -13.75 -8.09 -6.63
N ARG A 61 -12.82 -7.54 -7.41
CA ARG A 61 -12.10 -8.28 -8.47
C ARG A 61 -10.69 -8.75 -8.09
N SER A 62 -10.13 -8.25 -6.98
CA SER A 62 -8.75 -8.54 -6.58
C SER A 62 -8.59 -8.45 -5.05
N ARG A 63 -9.29 -9.34 -4.35
CA ARG A 63 -9.42 -9.35 -2.89
C ARG A 63 -8.10 -9.59 -2.15
N TYR A 64 -7.08 -10.10 -2.81
CA TYR A 64 -5.82 -10.43 -2.16
C TYR A 64 -4.66 -9.73 -2.84
N GLU A 65 -3.65 -9.42 -2.03
CA GLU A 65 -2.41 -8.81 -2.46
C GLU A 65 -1.27 -9.40 -1.63
N CYS A 66 -0.17 -9.83 -2.27
CA CYS A 66 1.06 -10.15 -1.54
C CYS A 66 2.01 -8.96 -1.60
N ASN A 67 2.38 -8.43 -0.44
CA ASN A 67 3.32 -7.32 -0.35
C ASN A 67 4.57 -7.72 0.43
N TYR A 68 5.71 -7.23 -0.03
CA TYR A 68 6.92 -7.20 0.76
C TYR A 68 6.97 -5.85 1.48
N ILE A 69 6.70 -5.88 2.79
CA ILE A 69 6.74 -4.68 3.64
C ILE A 69 7.80 -4.92 4.70
N GLY A 70 8.92 -4.20 4.60
CA GLY A 70 10.06 -4.35 5.50
C GLY A 70 9.76 -3.93 6.93
N ASN A 71 8.87 -2.94 7.11
CA ASN A 71 8.45 -2.46 8.44
C ASN A 71 6.92 -2.51 8.59
N ARG A 72 6.45 -3.46 9.39
CA ARG A 72 5.03 -3.59 9.77
C ARG A 72 4.71 -3.02 11.15
N GLN A 73 5.73 -2.71 11.95
CA GLN A 73 5.54 -2.44 13.37
C GLN A 73 4.81 -1.11 13.60
N THR A 74 5.10 -0.10 12.80
CA THR A 74 4.56 1.26 12.91
C THR A 74 3.29 1.49 12.07
N ARG A 75 2.71 0.43 11.48
CA ARG A 75 1.51 0.48 10.62
C ARG A 75 0.25 0.26 11.44
N CYS A 76 -0.92 0.64 10.95
CA CYS A 76 -2.17 0.27 11.61
C CYS A 76 -2.27 -1.25 11.86
N GLY A 77 -2.45 -1.64 13.12
CA GLY A 77 -2.44 -3.04 13.57
C GLY A 77 -1.05 -3.60 13.92
N GLY A 78 0.01 -2.81 13.73
CA GLY A 78 1.37 -3.13 14.14
C GLY A 78 1.64 -2.87 15.62
N ARG A 79 2.67 -3.53 16.16
CA ARG A 79 3.02 -3.47 17.59
C ARG A 79 3.42 -2.06 18.09
N LEU A 80 4.00 -1.23 17.22
CA LEU A 80 4.44 0.14 17.49
C LEU A 80 3.50 1.18 16.87
N SER A 81 2.29 0.78 16.52
CA SER A 81 1.30 1.66 15.91
C SER A 81 0.52 2.43 16.97
N PRO A 82 -0.13 3.56 16.62
CA PRO A 82 -0.99 4.25 17.57
C PRO A 82 -2.15 3.36 17.99
N HIS A 83 -2.40 3.31 19.30
CA HIS A 83 -3.53 2.57 19.87
C HIS A 83 -4.78 3.46 19.88
N CYS A 84 -5.65 3.24 18.90
CA CYS A 84 -6.87 4.02 18.76
C CYS A 84 -7.94 3.59 19.76
N LYS A 85 -8.75 4.56 20.21
CA LYS A 85 -9.91 4.31 21.09
C LYS A 85 -11.00 3.52 20.36
N PRO A 86 -11.96 2.92 21.07
CA PRO A 86 -13.05 2.15 20.44
C PRO A 86 -13.86 2.94 19.41
N ASN A 87 -14.01 4.26 19.60
CA ASN A 87 -14.72 5.17 18.69
C ASN A 87 -13.81 5.79 17.60
N GLU A 88 -12.59 5.30 17.45
CA GLU A 88 -11.62 5.76 16.46
C GLU A 88 -11.26 4.65 15.48
N LEU A 89 -10.64 5.05 14.38
CA LEU A 89 -10.05 4.19 13.35
C LEU A 89 -8.57 4.54 13.25
N CYS A 90 -7.73 3.54 13.03
CA CYS A 90 -6.38 3.80 12.58
C CYS A 90 -6.38 4.02 11.06
N GLY A 91 -5.79 5.11 10.63
CA GLY A 91 -5.57 5.44 9.22
C GLY A 91 -4.18 6.01 8.99
N TYR A 92 -3.94 6.48 7.76
CA TYR A 92 -2.66 6.95 7.28
C TYR A 92 -2.79 8.42 6.86
N GLU A 93 -2.02 9.30 7.49
CA GLU A 93 -1.93 10.72 7.13
C GLU A 93 -0.65 10.96 6.33
N ALA A 94 -0.76 11.70 5.22
CA ALA A 94 0.40 12.00 4.38
C ALA A 94 1.39 12.94 5.11
N THR A 95 2.68 12.68 4.97
CA THR A 95 3.76 13.50 5.56
C THR A 95 4.18 14.66 4.65
N GLY A 96 3.67 14.71 3.42
CA GLY A 96 4.11 15.64 2.38
C GLY A 96 5.33 15.15 1.58
N LEU A 97 5.91 14.01 1.92
CA LEU A 97 6.95 13.38 1.11
C LEU A 97 6.38 12.78 -0.17
N VAL A 98 7.05 13.03 -1.29
CA VAL A 98 6.67 12.48 -2.60
C VAL A 98 7.26 11.08 -2.75
N CYS A 99 6.41 10.12 -3.09
CA CYS A 99 6.86 8.78 -3.47
C CYS A 99 7.30 8.77 -4.93
N ILE A 100 8.61 8.62 -5.17
CA ILE A 100 9.16 8.45 -6.53
C ILE A 100 9.22 6.95 -6.88
N LYS A 101 9.34 6.07 -5.87
CA LYS A 101 9.54 4.63 -6.02
C LYS A 101 8.79 3.86 -4.93
N CYS A 102 8.01 2.86 -5.33
CA CYS A 102 7.39 1.94 -4.37
C CYS A 102 8.42 0.91 -3.87
N PRO A 103 8.37 0.49 -2.60
CA PRO A 103 7.35 0.82 -1.59
C PRO A 103 7.55 2.23 -0.99
N CYS A 104 6.48 3.00 -0.79
CA CYS A 104 6.53 4.44 -0.46
C CYS A 104 6.83 4.75 1.03
N TYR A 105 7.98 4.31 1.55
CA TYR A 105 8.37 4.46 2.96
C TYR A 105 8.41 5.93 3.41
N GLY A 106 7.91 6.19 4.63
CA GLY A 106 7.89 7.52 5.26
C GLY A 106 6.89 8.51 4.66
N THR A 107 6.17 8.15 3.60
CA THR A 107 5.21 9.07 2.95
C THR A 107 3.93 9.25 3.74
N HIS A 108 3.64 8.32 4.66
CA HIS A 108 2.50 8.39 5.53
C HIS A 108 2.89 8.03 6.96
N VAL A 109 2.11 8.50 7.93
CA VAL A 109 2.19 8.09 9.33
C VAL A 109 0.86 7.49 9.77
N ALA A 110 0.92 6.43 10.58
CA ALA A 110 -0.28 5.86 11.17
C ALA A 110 -0.83 6.84 12.22
N LYS A 111 -2.14 7.10 12.17
CA LYS A 111 -2.83 8.08 13.03
C LYS A 111 -4.23 7.61 13.37
N CYS A 112 -4.70 7.94 14.57
CA CYS A 112 -6.09 7.71 14.96
C CYS A 112 -6.98 8.87 14.52
N VAL A 113 -8.12 8.54 13.92
CA VAL A 113 -9.16 9.49 13.51
C VAL A 113 -10.50 9.05 14.10
N LYS A 114 -11.35 10.01 14.50
CA LYS A 114 -12.68 9.71 15.02
C LYS A 114 -13.53 9.05 13.94
N ARG A 115 -14.27 8.01 14.31
CA ARG A 115 -15.27 7.39 13.42
C ARG A 115 -16.36 8.40 13.09
N ASP A 116 -16.68 8.51 11.81
CA ASP A 116 -17.88 9.20 11.34
C ASP A 116 -18.93 8.14 10.97
N PRO A 117 -20.06 8.05 11.70
CA PRO A 117 -21.14 7.12 11.36
C PRO A 117 -21.71 7.30 9.95
N ARG A 118 -21.55 8.49 9.35
CA ARG A 118 -21.99 8.80 7.98
C ARG A 118 -21.02 8.26 6.92
N VAL A 119 -19.80 7.90 7.31
CA VAL A 119 -18.75 7.37 6.43
C VAL A 119 -18.29 6.00 6.96
N PRO A 120 -19.14 4.97 6.82
CA PRO A 120 -18.77 3.62 7.24
C PRO A 120 -17.64 3.08 6.35
N CYS A 121 -16.49 2.77 6.95
CA CYS A 121 -15.42 2.09 6.22
C CYS A 121 -15.69 0.59 6.13
N PRO A 122 -15.56 0.00 4.93
CA PRO A 122 -15.46 -1.44 4.79
C PRO A 122 -14.21 -1.98 5.55
N PRO A 123 -14.28 -3.21 6.11
CA PRO A 123 -13.37 -3.69 7.15
C PRO A 123 -11.89 -3.84 6.73
N ASN A 124 -11.60 -4.04 5.45
CA ASN A 124 -10.27 -4.22 4.89
C ASN A 124 -9.79 -3.03 4.04
N SER A 125 -10.55 -1.94 4.02
CA SER A 125 -10.22 -0.72 3.28
C SER A 125 -9.10 0.03 3.99
N MET A 126 -8.23 0.71 3.22
CA MET A 126 -7.27 1.61 3.84
C MET A 126 -7.97 2.92 4.19
N VAL A 127 -7.67 3.46 5.37
CA VAL A 127 -8.20 4.74 5.82
C VAL A 127 -7.13 5.80 5.56
N PHE A 128 -7.44 6.81 4.76
CA PHE A 128 -6.58 7.97 4.54
C PHE A 128 -7.12 9.16 5.31
N VAL A 129 -6.29 9.74 6.16
CA VAL A 129 -6.65 10.84 7.05
C VAL A 129 -6.28 12.17 6.39
N GLN A 130 -7.20 13.12 6.44
CA GLN A 130 -7.01 14.50 5.99
C GLN A 130 -7.46 15.44 7.11
N GLY A 131 -6.52 15.85 7.96
CA GLY A 131 -6.85 16.63 9.17
C GLY A 131 -7.73 15.82 10.13
N ASN A 132 -8.99 16.22 10.27
CA ASN A 132 -9.96 15.55 11.17
C ASN A 132 -10.97 14.66 10.42
N SER A 133 -10.89 14.58 9.10
CA SER A 133 -11.73 13.70 8.28
C SER A 133 -10.91 12.54 7.71
N TYR A 134 -11.60 11.58 7.09
CA TYR A 134 -10.94 10.46 6.42
C TYR A 134 -11.72 9.99 5.19
N THR A 135 -11.01 9.32 4.30
CA THR A 135 -11.58 8.57 3.18
C THR A 135 -11.21 7.10 3.31
N CYS A 136 -12.19 6.22 3.12
CA CYS A 136 -11.95 4.78 3.03
C CYS A 136 -11.67 4.45 1.56
N VAL A 137 -10.48 3.93 1.27
CA VAL A 137 -10.08 3.59 -0.09
C VAL A 137 -10.14 2.06 -0.25
N PRO A 138 -11.22 1.53 -0.85
CA PRO A 138 -11.27 0.12 -1.24
C PRO A 138 -10.20 -0.17 -2.31
N CYS A 139 -9.80 -1.43 -2.46
CA CYS A 139 -8.74 -1.88 -3.39
C CYS A 139 -7.33 -1.27 -3.20
N ALA A 140 -7.12 -0.33 -2.29
CA ALA A 140 -5.83 0.34 -2.13
C ALA A 140 -4.72 -0.66 -1.77
N SER A 141 -3.59 -0.61 -2.48
CA SER A 141 -2.42 -1.43 -2.18
C SER A 141 -1.81 -0.98 -0.85
N GLU A 142 -1.33 -1.91 -0.02
CA GLU A 142 -0.72 -1.51 1.26
C GLU A 142 0.61 -0.73 1.07
N THR A 143 1.24 -0.88 -0.09
CA THR A 143 2.53 -0.25 -0.44
C THR A 143 2.47 1.26 -0.64
N ILE A 144 1.24 1.81 -0.71
CA ILE A 144 0.98 3.23 -0.95
C ILE A 144 1.15 4.10 0.30
N ALA A 145 0.97 3.50 1.47
CA ALA A 145 1.05 4.20 2.74
C ALA A 145 1.99 3.44 3.65
N LEU A 146 3.30 3.69 3.48
CA LEU A 146 4.32 3.08 4.33
C LEU A 146 4.86 4.11 5.31
N THR A 147 4.89 3.69 6.58
CA THR A 147 5.38 4.43 7.74
C THR A 147 6.83 4.08 8.01
#